data_AF-A0A5D0TIQ6-F1
#
_entry.id   AF-A0A5D0TIQ6-F1
#
_cell.length_a   1.000
_cell.length_b   1.000
_cell.length_c   1.000
_cell.angle_alpha   90.00
_cell.angle_beta   90.00
_cell.angle_gamma   90.00
#
_symmetry.space_group_name_H-M   'P 1'
#
loop_
_entity.id
_entity.type
_entity.pdbx_description
1 polymer ?
#
loop_
_entity_poly.entity_id
_entity_poly.type
_entity_poly.pdbx_seq_one_letter_code
_entity_poly.pdbx_strand_id
1 'polypeptide(L)'
;MPNLHRRAFLGLTGAAGAGVAAAIAGFSDAPAWADPSFTDNPFTLGVASGDPLPDGVVLWTRLAPDPLAVDGLGGMPRRVVPVTWQVAEDERFRRVVRAGAERATPELGHSVHVEVSRLRPDREYYYRFRVGNQLSPVGRTRTAPAYGADRRRLSFGFVSCQNLPAGYFTAYRHMAEEDLDLVLHLGDYIYEGPAAGTIGRAHLPATEIFSLADYRIRHSQYKTDADLQLAHARFPWAVTWDDHEVENNYADGTSEDAAQSPEDFLRRRAVAYQAYYEHMPLRRISIPHGPDMRLYRRLRYGNLAEFNILDGRQYRSDQVPTGSDDPSRTMLGNAQEKWLLDGMSASRARWNVLGNQTVIAEADRDPGPGKTLSDDNWSGYPAARQRLFDGVVERRVENMVVVTGDAHCSMVAELKQNFDDQSSRTVGVEFLGTSITSGGDGADMDGRGTEWLASNPHMKFYNAKRGYVRCQLDHRQWRTDYRVVPFVTEQGAPVSTRASFVVESGRPGVQVDTAEA
;
A
#
# COMPACT_ATOMS: atom_id res chain seq x y z
N MET A 1 -12.08 67.82 33.15
CA MET A 1 -12.10 67.10 31.85
C MET A 1 -11.31 67.95 30.85
N PRO A 2 -10.40 67.42 30.01
CA PRO A 2 -10.16 66.03 29.64
C PRO A 2 -8.79 65.48 30.07
N ASN A 3 -8.73 64.14 30.09
CA ASN A 3 -7.53 63.32 30.22
C ASN A 3 -6.74 63.29 28.92
N LEU A 4 -5.42 63.26 29.03
CA LEU A 4 -4.53 62.35 28.29
C LEU A 4 -3.11 62.59 28.79
N HIS A 5 -2.45 61.57 29.34
CA HIS A 5 -1.02 61.42 29.12
C HIS A 5 -0.62 59.95 29.08
N ARG A 6 -0.04 59.59 27.95
CA ARG A 6 0.75 58.37 27.73
C ARG A 6 1.97 58.42 28.66
N ARG A 7 2.27 57.29 29.33
CA ARG A 7 3.50 56.96 30.08
C ARG A 7 3.60 57.45 31.54
N ALA A 8 3.04 56.63 32.42
CA ALA A 8 3.64 56.26 33.71
C ALA A 8 3.50 54.73 33.80
N PHE A 9 4.34 53.95 33.13
CA PHE A 9 5.66 53.47 33.55
C PHE A 9 5.71 52.91 34.98
N LEU A 10 5.68 51.57 35.03
CA LEU A 10 6.25 50.66 36.02
C LEU A 10 5.72 50.68 37.46
N GLY A 11 4.74 49.82 37.71
CA GLY A 11 4.66 49.01 38.93
C GLY A 11 4.90 47.54 38.58
N LEU A 12 6.15 47.11 38.71
CA LEU A 12 6.56 45.70 38.72
C LEU A 12 5.90 44.98 39.92
N THR A 13 5.21 43.85 39.68
CA THR A 13 5.39 42.56 40.38
C THR A 13 4.25 41.61 40.01
N GLY A 14 4.58 40.56 39.25
CA GLY A 14 3.66 39.49 38.84
C GLY A 14 4.33 38.53 37.87
N ALA A 15 5.58 38.16 38.15
CA ALA A 15 6.32 37.18 37.37
C ALA A 15 5.88 35.76 37.75
N ALA A 16 4.90 35.21 37.02
CA ALA A 16 4.67 33.78 36.85
C ALA A 16 3.62 33.57 35.73
N GLY A 17 4.08 33.49 34.47
CA GLY A 17 3.17 33.27 33.35
C GLY A 17 3.76 33.47 31.96
N ALA A 18 5.08 33.44 31.79
CA ALA A 18 5.73 33.45 30.48
C ALA A 18 6.15 32.02 30.13
N GLY A 19 5.22 31.24 29.57
CA GLY A 19 5.52 29.86 29.16
C GLY A 19 4.54 29.21 28.19
N VAL A 20 3.32 29.74 28.02
CA VAL A 20 2.28 29.09 27.20
C VAL A 20 2.02 29.80 25.85
N ALA A 21 2.54 31.01 25.62
CA ALA A 21 2.22 31.78 24.42
C ALA A 21 3.03 31.43 23.15
N ALA A 22 4.06 30.58 23.23
CA ALA A 22 4.94 30.27 22.09
C ALA A 22 4.46 29.09 21.20
N ALA A 23 3.39 28.38 21.58
CA ALA A 23 2.89 27.22 20.82
C ALA A 23 1.77 27.55 19.81
N ILE A 24 1.25 28.78 19.80
CA ILE A 24 0.10 29.18 18.94
C ILE A 24 0.56 29.81 17.62
N ALA A 25 1.80 30.31 17.53
CA ALA A 25 2.32 31.01 16.35
C ALA A 25 2.46 30.14 15.09
N GLY A 26 2.30 28.81 15.18
CA GLY A 26 2.39 27.89 14.04
C GLY A 26 1.06 27.51 13.39
N PHE A 27 -0.07 28.06 13.84
CA PHE A 27 -1.41 27.76 13.33
C PHE A 27 -2.20 29.00 12.88
N SER A 28 -1.57 30.18 12.80
CA SER A 28 -2.30 31.47 12.79
C SER A 28 -2.90 31.93 11.45
N ASP A 29 -2.80 31.16 10.36
CA ASP A 29 -3.34 31.56 9.05
C ASP A 29 -4.62 30.80 8.64
N ALA A 30 -5.24 30.07 9.57
CA ALA A 30 -6.52 29.41 9.30
C ALA A 30 -7.72 30.37 9.52
N PRO A 31 -8.76 30.35 8.68
CA PRO A 31 -9.98 31.13 8.91
C PRO A 31 -10.61 30.79 10.28
N ALA A 32 -11.21 31.79 10.93
CA ALA A 32 -11.86 31.63 12.23
C ALA A 32 -13.15 30.81 12.09
N TRP A 33 -13.06 29.51 12.37
CA TRP A 33 -14.20 28.59 12.47
C TRP A 33 -14.46 28.32 13.95
N ALA A 34 -15.71 28.02 14.33
CA ALA A 34 -16.00 27.55 15.69
C ALA A 34 -15.21 26.26 15.94
N ASP A 35 -14.33 26.28 16.95
CA ASP A 35 -13.42 25.16 17.21
C ASP A 35 -14.22 23.95 17.73
N PRO A 36 -14.21 22.81 17.02
CA PRO A 36 -14.92 21.62 17.48
C PRO A 36 -14.29 21.11 18.79
N SER A 37 -15.12 20.81 19.79
CA SER A 37 -14.69 20.16 21.03
C SER A 37 -14.89 18.65 20.91
N PHE A 38 -13.84 17.90 21.23
CA PHE A 38 -13.88 16.43 21.32
C PHE A 38 -13.59 16.02 22.76
N THR A 39 -14.41 15.12 23.32
CA THR A 39 -14.19 14.53 24.64
C THR A 39 -13.06 13.51 24.61
N ASP A 40 -12.94 12.77 23.51
CA ASP A 40 -12.00 11.68 23.30
C ASP A 40 -11.10 11.94 22.08
N ASN A 41 -10.03 11.15 21.92
CA ASN A 41 -9.11 11.27 20.79
C ASN A 41 -9.82 10.90 19.46
N PRO A 42 -9.98 11.83 18.50
CA PRO A 42 -10.62 11.53 17.22
C PRO A 42 -9.68 10.83 16.22
N PHE A 43 -8.37 10.79 16.49
CA PHE A 43 -7.36 10.16 15.62
C PHE A 43 -7.16 8.67 15.96
N THR A 44 -8.26 7.94 16.14
CA THR A 44 -8.26 6.51 16.56
C THR A 44 -7.70 5.57 15.49
N LEU A 45 -7.70 6.01 14.22
CA LEU A 45 -7.16 5.27 13.07
C LEU A 45 -5.72 5.68 12.71
N GLY A 46 -5.09 6.50 13.56
CA GLY A 46 -3.74 7.00 13.37
C GLY A 46 -3.59 7.99 12.21
N VAL A 47 -2.39 8.00 11.63
CA VAL A 47 -2.00 8.87 10.53
C VAL A 47 -1.21 8.05 9.51
N ALA A 48 -1.22 8.48 8.24
CA ALA A 48 -0.46 7.84 7.18
C ALA A 48 0.12 8.89 6.22
N SER A 49 1.11 8.51 5.44
CA SER A 49 1.61 9.32 4.34
C SER A 49 1.85 8.46 3.11
N GLY A 50 1.83 9.05 1.91
CA GLY A 50 1.89 8.26 0.69
C GLY A 50 2.16 9.07 -0.57
N ASP A 51 2.26 8.35 -1.68
CA ASP A 51 2.53 8.87 -3.03
C ASP A 51 3.62 9.95 -3.06
N PRO A 52 4.83 9.65 -2.54
CA PRO A 52 5.90 10.63 -2.45
C PRO A 52 6.38 11.08 -3.82
N LEU A 53 6.49 12.40 -3.98
CA LEU A 53 7.07 13.09 -5.13
C LEU A 53 8.33 13.88 -4.67
N PRO A 54 9.15 14.37 -5.61
CA PRO A 54 10.34 15.13 -5.26
C PRO A 54 10.08 16.35 -4.39
N ASP A 55 8.94 17.00 -4.56
CA ASP A 55 8.61 18.24 -3.86
C ASP A 55 7.48 18.07 -2.85
N GLY A 56 7.05 16.84 -2.55
CA GLY A 56 5.81 16.67 -1.82
C GLY A 56 5.42 15.25 -1.47
N VAL A 57 4.42 15.12 -0.63
CA VAL A 57 3.83 13.85 -0.17
C VAL A 57 2.34 14.05 0.09
N VAL A 58 1.56 12.97 0.09
CA VAL A 58 0.22 12.96 0.66
C VAL A 58 0.33 12.71 2.16
N LEU A 59 -0.41 13.47 2.97
CA LEU A 59 -0.65 13.17 4.38
C LEU A 59 -2.11 12.78 4.56
N TRP A 60 -2.36 11.79 5.40
CA TRP A 60 -3.68 11.24 5.63
C TRP A 60 -3.99 11.08 7.12
N THR A 61 -5.23 11.34 7.48
CA THR A 61 -5.87 10.87 8.72
C THR A 61 -7.39 10.81 8.53
N ARG A 62 -8.11 10.25 9.48
CA ARG A 62 -9.58 10.27 9.53
C ARG A 62 -10.04 10.57 10.95
N LEU A 63 -10.99 11.50 11.08
CA LEU A 63 -11.62 11.78 12.37
C LEU A 63 -12.69 10.71 12.63
N ALA A 64 -12.46 9.88 13.64
CA ALA A 64 -13.33 8.77 13.98
C ALA A 64 -13.26 8.43 15.48
N PRO A 65 -13.78 9.29 16.39
CA PRO A 65 -13.78 9.00 17.83
C PRO A 65 -14.46 7.67 18.21
N ASP A 66 -15.47 7.24 17.43
CA ASP A 66 -16.04 5.88 17.51
C ASP A 66 -15.88 5.18 16.15
N PRO A 67 -14.69 4.60 15.85
CA PRO A 67 -14.36 4.13 14.51
C PRO A 67 -15.25 2.99 14.00
N LEU A 68 -15.96 2.31 14.90
CA LEU A 68 -16.83 1.16 14.60
C LEU A 68 -18.33 1.51 14.72
N ALA A 69 -18.67 2.79 14.79
CA ALA A 69 -20.05 3.26 14.73
C ALA A 69 -20.79 2.65 13.52
N VAL A 70 -21.97 2.10 13.77
CA VAL A 70 -22.74 1.29 12.79
C VAL A 70 -23.22 2.07 11.56
N ASP A 71 -23.25 3.40 11.63
CA ASP A 71 -23.58 4.25 10.49
C ASP A 71 -22.37 4.51 9.56
N GLY A 72 -21.20 3.99 9.92
CA GLY A 72 -19.94 4.19 9.21
C GLY A 72 -19.37 5.61 9.33
N LEU A 73 -19.96 6.51 10.12
CA LEU A 73 -19.52 7.91 10.24
C LEU A 73 -18.46 8.12 11.32
N GLY A 74 -18.03 7.06 12.03
CA GLY A 74 -16.93 7.17 12.99
C GLY A 74 -17.29 7.94 14.27
N GLY A 75 -18.58 8.09 14.59
CA GLY A 75 -19.05 8.95 15.70
C GLY A 75 -18.97 10.45 15.40
N MET A 76 -18.77 10.84 14.14
CA MET A 76 -18.69 12.24 13.73
C MET A 76 -20.06 12.84 13.41
N PRO A 77 -20.29 14.13 13.70
CA PRO A 77 -21.51 14.82 13.30
C PRO A 77 -21.57 15.04 11.78
N ARG A 78 -22.78 15.13 11.22
CA ARG A 78 -23.02 15.46 9.80
C ARG A 78 -22.78 16.94 9.48
N ARG A 79 -21.57 17.42 9.75
CA ARG A 79 -21.08 18.75 9.40
C ARG A 79 -19.61 18.69 9.03
N VAL A 80 -19.16 19.69 8.28
CA VAL A 80 -17.74 19.85 7.94
C VAL A 80 -16.95 20.24 9.19
N VAL A 81 -15.78 19.63 9.36
CA VAL A 81 -14.87 19.87 10.48
C VAL A 81 -13.51 20.34 9.94
N PRO A 82 -13.03 21.54 10.31
CA PRO A 82 -11.71 22.02 9.89
C PRO A 82 -10.61 21.26 10.65
N VAL A 83 -9.61 20.78 9.94
CA VAL A 83 -8.45 20.08 10.50
C VAL A 83 -7.19 20.80 10.04
N THR A 84 -6.40 21.28 10.99
CA THR A 84 -5.11 21.90 10.69
C THR A 84 -4.01 20.84 10.64
N TRP A 85 -2.98 21.09 9.85
CA TRP A 85 -1.86 20.17 9.68
C TRP A 85 -0.53 20.93 9.66
N GLN A 86 0.54 20.25 10.05
CA GLN A 86 1.90 20.77 10.04
C GLN A 86 2.87 19.72 9.49
N VAL A 87 3.91 20.20 8.82
CA VAL A 87 5.10 19.44 8.42
C VAL A 87 6.33 20.14 8.95
N ALA A 88 7.24 19.40 9.58
CA ALA A 88 8.44 19.91 10.23
C ALA A 88 9.69 19.10 9.90
N GLU A 89 10.86 19.71 10.08
CA GLU A 89 12.17 19.05 9.92
C GLU A 89 12.64 18.30 11.17
N ASP A 90 11.86 18.39 12.26
CA ASP A 90 12.14 17.71 13.51
C ASP A 90 10.84 17.24 14.17
N GLU A 91 10.92 16.10 14.84
CA GLU A 91 9.79 15.42 15.50
C GLU A 91 9.09 16.28 16.56
N ARG A 92 9.80 17.25 17.14
CA ARG A 92 9.28 18.16 18.16
C ARG A 92 8.60 19.40 17.56
N PHE A 93 8.50 19.49 16.24
CA PHE A 93 7.88 20.60 15.50
C PHE A 93 8.48 21.98 15.85
N ARG A 94 9.79 22.04 16.12
CA ARG A 94 10.49 23.32 16.35
C ARG A 94 10.75 24.06 15.05
N ARG A 95 10.90 23.33 13.94
CA ARG A 95 11.09 23.86 12.58
C ARG A 95 9.97 23.40 11.65
N VAL A 96 8.81 24.04 11.78
CA VAL A 96 7.68 23.86 10.85
C VAL A 96 8.03 24.50 9.51
N VAL A 97 7.95 23.71 8.43
CA VAL A 97 8.26 24.14 7.07
C VAL A 97 7.01 24.31 6.21
N ARG A 98 5.94 23.58 6.50
CA ARG A 98 4.62 23.75 5.87
C ARG A 98 3.54 23.59 6.93
N ALA A 99 2.45 24.30 6.76
CA ALA A 99 1.26 24.16 7.57
C ALA A 99 0.05 24.59 6.74
N GLY A 100 -1.14 24.16 7.15
CA GLY A 100 -2.38 24.52 6.49
C GLY A 100 -3.60 23.97 7.22
N ALA A 101 -4.74 24.01 6.54
CA ALA A 101 -5.99 23.46 7.02
C ALA A 101 -6.73 22.77 5.88
N GLU A 102 -7.38 21.65 6.20
CA GLU A 102 -8.27 20.92 5.32
C GLU A 102 -9.68 20.84 5.92
N ARG A 103 -10.64 20.49 5.07
CA ARG A 103 -12.05 20.30 5.46
C ARG A 103 -12.35 18.81 5.49
N ALA A 104 -12.46 18.23 6.68
CA ALA A 104 -12.97 16.88 6.85
C ALA A 104 -14.50 16.91 6.65
N THR A 105 -15.00 16.32 5.57
CA THR A 105 -16.43 16.37 5.23
C THR A 105 -17.14 15.04 5.53
N PRO A 106 -18.44 15.06 5.90
CA PRO A 106 -19.21 13.83 6.12
C PRO A 106 -19.28 12.91 4.89
N GLU A 107 -19.28 13.49 3.69
CA GLU A 107 -19.37 12.76 2.43
C GLU A 107 -18.18 11.84 2.23
N LEU A 108 -16.99 12.22 2.73
CA LEU A 108 -15.77 11.42 2.71
C LEU A 108 -15.44 10.79 4.08
N GLY A 109 -16.47 10.57 4.91
CA GLY A 109 -16.32 9.92 6.22
C GLY A 109 -15.38 10.67 7.18
N HIS A 110 -15.25 11.98 7.02
CA HIS A 110 -14.30 12.85 7.74
C HIS A 110 -12.84 12.43 7.61
N SER A 111 -12.49 11.78 6.50
CA SER A 111 -11.09 11.63 6.07
C SER A 111 -10.50 12.97 5.65
N VAL A 112 -9.18 13.08 5.78
CA VAL A 112 -8.38 14.26 5.45
C VAL A 112 -7.23 13.81 4.58
N HIS A 113 -7.11 14.41 3.40
CA HIS A 113 -6.01 14.20 2.46
C HIS A 113 -5.33 15.53 2.17
N VAL A 114 -4.05 15.65 2.53
CA VAL A 114 -3.25 16.84 2.28
C VAL A 114 -2.21 16.53 1.21
N GLU A 115 -2.27 17.20 0.06
CA GLU A 115 -1.18 17.16 -0.92
C GLU A 115 -0.16 18.27 -0.62
N VAL A 116 0.82 17.94 0.22
CA VAL A 116 1.88 18.89 0.57
C VAL A 116 2.83 19.04 -0.62
N SER A 117 3.19 20.27 -0.96
CA SER A 117 4.13 20.59 -2.03
C SER A 117 5.26 21.53 -1.56
N ARG A 118 6.21 21.81 -2.47
CA ARG A 118 7.36 22.70 -2.25
C ARG A 118 8.28 22.24 -1.12
N LEU A 119 8.29 20.97 -0.75
CA LEU A 119 9.29 20.39 0.13
C LEU A 119 10.61 20.19 -0.62
N ARG A 120 11.71 20.07 0.12
CA ARG A 120 13.00 19.68 -0.49
C ARG A 120 12.98 18.18 -0.80
N PRO A 121 13.54 17.75 -1.95
CA PRO A 121 13.63 16.34 -2.33
C PRO A 121 14.54 15.55 -1.43
N ASP A 122 14.34 14.23 -1.44
CA ASP A 122 15.13 13.24 -0.71
C ASP A 122 15.34 13.55 0.78
N ARG A 123 14.26 14.02 1.43
CA ARG A 123 14.32 14.54 2.79
C ARG A 123 13.23 13.90 3.65
N GLU A 124 13.65 13.54 4.86
CA GLU A 124 12.74 13.13 5.92
C GLU A 124 12.03 14.35 6.52
N TYR A 125 10.74 14.20 6.80
CA TYR A 125 9.94 15.16 7.53
C TYR A 125 9.06 14.45 8.56
N TYR A 126 8.60 15.23 9.53
CA TYR A 126 7.59 14.83 10.50
C TYR A 126 6.31 15.60 10.25
N TYR A 127 5.16 14.99 10.47
CA TYR A 127 3.86 15.62 10.27
C TYR A 127 2.87 15.27 11.36
N ARG A 128 1.91 16.15 11.59
CA ARG A 128 0.80 15.94 12.53
C ARG A 128 -0.42 16.75 12.12
N PHE A 129 -1.56 16.32 12.63
CA PHE A 129 -2.84 17.00 12.51
C PHE A 129 -3.31 17.54 13.85
N ARG A 130 -4.16 18.54 13.79
CA ARG A 130 -4.83 19.12 14.95
C ARG A 130 -6.27 19.47 14.61
N VAL A 131 -7.17 19.09 15.50
CA VAL A 131 -8.59 19.47 15.48
C VAL A 131 -9.00 19.84 16.90
N GLY A 132 -9.54 21.04 17.13
CA GLY A 132 -9.81 21.47 18.50
C GLY A 132 -8.54 21.57 19.37
N ASN A 133 -8.66 20.96 20.55
CA ASN A 133 -7.58 20.72 21.49
C ASN A 133 -6.84 19.39 21.26
N GLN A 134 -7.23 18.59 20.27
CA GLN A 134 -6.67 17.25 20.03
C GLN A 134 -5.55 17.30 19.00
N LEU A 135 -4.46 16.58 19.28
CA LEU A 135 -3.34 16.36 18.37
C LEU A 135 -3.32 14.90 17.94
N SER A 136 -3.05 14.66 16.65
CA SER A 136 -2.79 13.31 16.17
C SER A 136 -1.45 12.78 16.71
N PRO A 137 -1.21 11.46 16.62
CA PRO A 137 0.15 10.94 16.63
C PRO A 137 1.02 11.65 15.59
N VAL A 138 2.33 11.72 15.86
CA VAL A 138 3.31 12.24 14.90
C VAL A 138 3.65 11.15 13.91
N GLY A 139 3.52 11.46 12.62
CA GLY A 139 4.02 10.62 11.55
C GLY A 139 5.38 11.09 11.02
N ARG A 140 6.13 10.18 10.45
CA ARG A 140 7.37 10.37 9.70
C ARG A 140 7.10 10.05 8.23
N THR A 141 7.68 10.83 7.34
CA THR A 141 7.55 10.64 5.90
C THR A 141 8.84 11.04 5.19
N ARG A 142 8.95 10.72 3.90
CA ARG A 142 10.09 11.09 3.06
C ARG A 142 9.61 11.50 1.67
N THR A 143 10.10 12.62 1.17
CA THR A 143 9.92 13.00 -0.25
C THR A 143 10.81 12.14 -1.14
N ALA A 144 10.37 11.83 -2.36
CA ALA A 144 11.20 11.14 -3.32
C ALA A 144 12.46 11.98 -3.69
N PRO A 145 13.53 11.35 -4.20
CA PRO A 145 14.62 12.09 -4.84
C PRO A 145 14.14 12.87 -6.06
N ALA A 146 14.84 13.96 -6.42
CA ALA A 146 14.60 14.65 -7.68
C ALA A 146 14.70 13.68 -8.87
N TYR A 147 13.87 13.86 -9.91
CA TYR A 147 13.74 12.89 -11.01
C TYR A 147 15.05 12.51 -11.71
N GLY A 148 16.04 13.42 -11.75
CA GLY A 148 17.37 13.17 -12.34
C GLY A 148 18.49 12.97 -11.31
N ALA A 149 18.17 12.85 -10.03
CA ALA A 149 19.18 12.68 -8.98
C ALA A 149 19.89 11.33 -9.12
N ASP A 150 21.20 11.34 -8.90
CA ASP A 150 22.03 10.13 -8.82
C ASP A 150 21.83 9.45 -7.45
N ARG A 151 20.80 8.60 -7.35
CA ARG A 151 20.40 7.99 -6.08
C ARG A 151 21.22 6.72 -5.88
N ARG A 152 22.14 6.76 -4.91
CA ARG A 152 23.09 5.65 -4.68
C ARG A 152 22.48 4.36 -4.15
N ARG A 153 21.42 4.45 -3.35
CA ARG A 153 20.75 3.30 -2.72
C ARG A 153 19.27 3.56 -2.51
N LEU A 154 18.45 2.53 -2.48
CA LEU A 154 17.05 2.57 -2.11
C LEU A 154 16.72 1.33 -1.29
N SER A 155 15.94 1.51 -0.22
CA SER A 155 15.39 0.42 0.59
C SER A 155 13.88 0.54 0.61
N PHE A 156 13.14 -0.52 0.28
CA PHE A 156 11.68 -0.51 0.38
C PHE A 156 11.16 -1.87 0.86
N GLY A 157 9.99 -1.86 1.49
CA GLY A 157 9.28 -3.08 1.86
C GLY A 157 8.05 -3.27 0.97
N PHE A 158 7.61 -4.51 0.78
CA PHE A 158 6.29 -4.78 0.21
C PHE A 158 5.52 -5.86 0.96
N VAL A 159 4.19 -5.72 0.94
CA VAL A 159 3.22 -6.51 1.73
C VAL A 159 1.92 -6.69 0.98
N SER A 160 1.14 -7.70 1.37
CA SER A 160 -0.25 -7.90 0.96
C SER A 160 -0.97 -8.77 2.00
N CYS A 161 -2.28 -8.98 1.80
CA CYS A 161 -3.04 -10.07 2.40
C CYS A 161 -2.95 -10.10 3.94
N GLN A 162 -3.64 -9.15 4.56
CA GLN A 162 -3.64 -8.94 6.00
C GLN A 162 -4.98 -9.31 6.65
N ASN A 163 -5.52 -10.50 6.37
CA ASN A 163 -6.79 -10.95 6.97
C ASN A 163 -6.75 -10.87 8.52
N LEU A 164 -7.52 -9.93 9.08
CA LEU A 164 -7.47 -9.57 10.50
C LEU A 164 -7.90 -10.71 11.45
N PRO A 165 -8.95 -11.50 11.14
CA PRO A 165 -9.33 -12.68 11.90
C PRO A 165 -8.32 -13.82 11.86
N ALA A 166 -7.44 -13.87 10.87
CA ALA A 166 -6.47 -14.96 10.68
C ALA A 166 -5.20 -14.81 11.55
N GLY A 167 -4.87 -13.59 12.02
CA GLY A 167 -3.66 -13.37 12.78
C GLY A 167 -3.50 -11.97 13.37
N TYR A 168 -2.54 -11.82 14.27
CA TYR A 168 -2.01 -10.56 14.75
C TYR A 168 -1.01 -9.97 13.74
N PHE A 169 -1.01 -8.65 13.60
CA PHE A 169 -0.20 -7.91 12.65
C PHE A 169 1.26 -7.71 13.10
N THR A 170 1.83 -8.69 13.80
CA THR A 170 3.19 -8.67 14.34
C THR A 170 4.24 -8.37 13.26
N ALA A 171 3.99 -8.75 11.99
CA ALA A 171 4.87 -8.41 10.87
C ALA A 171 5.03 -6.88 10.69
N TYR A 172 3.98 -6.08 10.90
CA TYR A 172 4.06 -4.62 10.82
C TYR A 172 4.85 -3.99 11.95
N ARG A 173 4.82 -4.57 13.16
CA ARG A 173 5.68 -4.17 14.28
C ARG A 173 7.14 -4.21 13.87
N HIS A 174 7.57 -5.35 13.33
CA HIS A 174 8.95 -5.57 12.87
C HIS A 174 9.30 -4.68 11.68
N MET A 175 8.36 -4.51 10.73
CA MET A 175 8.57 -3.61 9.59
C MET A 175 8.81 -2.16 10.04
N ALA A 176 8.11 -1.68 11.06
CA ALA A 176 8.29 -0.32 11.57
C ALA A 176 9.69 -0.05 12.16
N GLU A 177 10.43 -1.11 12.50
CA GLU A 177 11.82 -1.05 12.99
C GLU A 177 12.85 -1.04 11.84
N GLU A 178 12.43 -1.32 10.60
CA GLU A 178 13.30 -1.30 9.42
C GLU A 178 13.69 0.14 8.99
N ASP A 179 14.75 0.27 8.20
CA ASP A 179 15.12 1.52 7.52
C ASP A 179 14.68 1.49 6.05
N LEU A 180 13.42 1.86 5.83
CA LEU A 180 12.77 1.88 4.51
C LEU A 180 12.54 3.32 4.04
N ASP A 181 12.75 3.55 2.75
CA ASP A 181 12.38 4.80 2.06
C ASP A 181 10.89 4.80 1.63
N LEU A 182 10.30 3.62 1.43
CA LEU A 182 8.94 3.41 0.90
C LEU A 182 8.39 2.03 1.35
N VAL A 183 7.07 1.93 1.50
CA VAL A 183 6.34 0.65 1.61
C VAL A 183 5.35 0.52 0.45
N LEU A 184 5.29 -0.65 -0.18
CA LEU A 184 4.27 -1.01 -1.18
C LEU A 184 3.24 -1.93 -0.52
N HIS A 185 1.96 -1.63 -0.66
CA HIS A 185 0.89 -2.58 -0.33
C HIS A 185 0.23 -3.04 -1.62
N LEU A 186 0.25 -4.35 -1.88
CA LEU A 186 -0.07 -4.93 -3.19
C LEU A 186 -1.50 -5.45 -3.30
N GLY A 187 -2.29 -5.36 -2.22
CA GLY A 187 -3.71 -5.70 -2.22
C GLY A 187 -4.11 -6.54 -1.01
N ASP A 188 -5.41 -6.78 -0.87
CA ASP A 188 -6.02 -7.46 0.28
C ASP A 188 -5.71 -6.76 1.61
N TYR A 189 -5.82 -5.43 1.60
CA TYR A 189 -5.69 -4.61 2.79
C TYR A 189 -6.83 -4.89 3.76
N ILE A 190 -8.03 -5.12 3.22
CA ILE A 190 -9.17 -5.66 3.93
C ILE A 190 -9.64 -6.94 3.25
N TYR A 191 -10.46 -7.70 3.96
CA TYR A 191 -11.29 -8.75 3.41
C TYR A 191 -12.74 -8.35 3.62
N GLU A 192 -13.62 -8.70 2.69
CA GLU A 192 -15.03 -8.34 2.61
C GLU A 192 -15.94 -9.37 3.30
N GLY A 193 -15.61 -10.66 3.20
CA GLY A 193 -16.44 -11.76 3.68
C GLY A 193 -16.62 -11.81 5.20
N PRO A 194 -17.58 -12.61 5.70
CA PRO A 194 -17.73 -12.87 7.13
C PRO A 194 -16.57 -13.76 7.63
N ALA A 195 -16.06 -13.47 8.83
CA ALA A 195 -15.08 -14.34 9.46
C ALA A 195 -15.14 -14.19 10.98
N ALA A 196 -15.49 -15.28 11.68
CA ALA A 196 -15.47 -15.30 13.14
C ALA A 196 -14.04 -15.27 13.70
N GLY A 197 -13.08 -15.83 12.96
CA GLY A 197 -11.71 -16.05 13.44
C GLY A 197 -11.66 -17.04 14.61
N THR A 198 -10.45 -17.44 14.99
CA THR A 198 -10.20 -18.30 16.16
C THR A 198 -9.48 -17.58 17.30
N ILE A 199 -9.02 -16.36 17.04
CA ILE A 199 -8.15 -15.58 17.95
C ILE A 199 -8.85 -14.37 18.59
N GLY A 200 -10.20 -14.32 18.55
CA GLY A 200 -10.98 -13.24 19.15
C GLY A 200 -10.99 -11.93 18.35
N ARG A 201 -10.74 -12.00 17.04
CA ARG A 201 -10.69 -10.85 16.12
C ARG A 201 -11.69 -11.00 14.97
N ALA A 202 -12.93 -11.35 15.28
CA ALA A 202 -13.98 -11.52 14.27
C ALA A 202 -14.15 -10.25 13.42
N HIS A 203 -14.48 -10.41 12.15
CA HIS A 203 -14.85 -9.30 11.28
C HIS A 203 -16.07 -8.53 11.80
N LEU A 204 -16.03 -7.22 11.58
CA LEU A 204 -17.12 -6.30 11.81
C LEU A 204 -17.45 -5.55 10.50
N PRO A 205 -18.72 -5.50 10.07
CA PRO A 205 -19.83 -6.33 10.56
C PRO A 205 -19.51 -7.84 10.42
N ALA A 206 -20.21 -8.69 11.17
CA ALA A 206 -20.00 -10.15 11.16
C ALA A 206 -20.54 -10.86 9.89
N THR A 207 -21.03 -10.07 8.94
CA THR A 207 -21.50 -10.48 7.62
C THR A 207 -20.53 -10.00 6.55
N GLU A 208 -20.77 -10.43 5.32
CA GLU A 208 -20.19 -9.78 4.15
C GLU A 208 -20.62 -8.31 4.05
N ILE A 209 -19.75 -7.47 3.49
CA ILE A 209 -19.93 -6.01 3.40
C ILE A 209 -20.43 -5.60 2.02
N PHE A 210 -21.45 -4.74 1.97
CA PHE A 210 -22.03 -4.27 0.70
C PHE A 210 -22.22 -2.76 0.65
N SER A 211 -22.58 -2.14 1.78
CA SER A 211 -22.84 -0.70 1.84
C SER A 211 -21.58 0.10 2.14
N LEU A 212 -21.61 1.41 1.81
CA LEU A 212 -20.53 2.32 2.19
C LEU A 212 -20.24 2.31 3.70
N ALA A 213 -21.28 2.15 4.53
CA ALA A 213 -21.10 2.05 5.98
C ALA A 213 -20.32 0.78 6.34
N ASP A 214 -20.65 -0.36 5.74
CA ASP A 214 -19.97 -1.63 5.98
C ASP A 214 -18.48 -1.56 5.60
N TYR A 215 -18.16 -1.04 4.40
CA TYR A 215 -16.77 -0.86 3.97
C TYR A 215 -16.00 0.12 4.86
N ARG A 216 -16.62 1.23 5.29
CA ARG A 216 -16.00 2.16 6.24
C ARG A 216 -15.71 1.49 7.60
N ILE A 217 -16.64 0.67 8.10
CA ILE A 217 -16.45 -0.07 9.36
C ILE A 217 -15.33 -1.10 9.20
N ARG A 218 -15.30 -1.85 8.09
CA ARG A 218 -14.25 -2.86 7.84
C ARG A 218 -12.86 -2.21 7.74
N HIS A 219 -12.72 -1.13 6.97
CA HIS A 219 -11.47 -0.37 6.90
C HIS A 219 -11.07 0.20 8.26
N SER A 220 -12.01 0.80 9.00
CA SER A 220 -11.78 1.27 10.37
C SER A 220 -11.26 0.14 11.25
N GLN A 221 -11.92 -1.02 11.24
CA GLN A 221 -11.55 -2.18 12.06
C GLN A 221 -10.09 -2.56 11.83
N TYR A 222 -9.69 -2.72 10.57
CA TYR A 222 -8.31 -3.05 10.22
C TYR A 222 -7.34 -1.95 10.68
N LYS A 223 -7.68 -0.68 10.46
CA LYS A 223 -6.86 0.46 10.86
C LYS A 223 -6.85 0.76 12.36
N THR A 224 -7.66 0.10 13.19
CA THR A 224 -7.52 0.19 14.66
C THR A 224 -6.32 -0.59 15.20
N ASP A 225 -5.72 -1.48 14.40
CA ASP A 225 -4.55 -2.26 14.82
C ASP A 225 -3.32 -1.36 15.04
N ALA A 226 -2.72 -1.47 16.23
CA ALA A 226 -1.63 -0.59 16.65
C ALA A 226 -0.34 -0.80 15.85
N ASP A 227 -0.05 -2.03 15.41
CA ASP A 227 1.15 -2.34 14.63
C ASP A 227 1.01 -1.83 13.20
N LEU A 228 -0.19 -1.92 12.62
CA LEU A 228 -0.51 -1.30 11.33
C LEU A 228 -0.43 0.23 11.40
N GLN A 229 -0.98 0.86 12.45
CA GLN A 229 -0.86 2.31 12.64
C GLN A 229 0.60 2.75 12.79
N LEU A 230 1.41 1.97 13.52
CA LEU A 230 2.83 2.23 13.70
C LEU A 230 3.58 2.21 12.36
N ALA A 231 3.32 1.20 11.51
CA ALA A 231 3.93 1.11 10.19
C ALA A 231 3.49 2.24 9.24
N HIS A 232 2.21 2.63 9.25
CA HIS A 232 1.69 3.78 8.50
C HIS A 232 2.30 5.11 8.94
N ALA A 233 2.48 5.30 10.25
CA ALA A 233 3.09 6.50 10.80
C ALA A 233 4.61 6.57 10.54
N ARG A 234 5.26 5.48 10.13
CA ARG A 234 6.71 5.40 10.01
C ARG A 234 7.25 5.72 8.62
N PHE A 235 6.52 5.35 7.57
CA PHE A 235 6.98 5.40 6.18
C PHE A 235 5.93 6.05 5.26
N PRO A 236 6.32 6.58 4.09
CA PRO A 236 5.37 6.80 3.01
C PRO A 236 4.98 5.47 2.36
N TRP A 237 3.71 5.34 1.97
CA TRP A 237 3.14 4.15 1.36
C TRP A 237 2.73 4.40 -0.10
N ALA A 238 2.98 3.43 -0.97
CA ALA A 238 2.45 3.32 -2.31
C ALA A 238 1.49 2.14 -2.34
N VAL A 239 0.20 2.41 -2.21
CA VAL A 239 -0.83 1.36 -2.13
C VAL A 239 -1.48 1.11 -3.49
N THR A 240 -1.79 -0.16 -3.74
CA THR A 240 -2.78 -0.60 -4.71
C THR A 240 -3.72 -1.62 -4.03
N TRP A 241 -4.85 -1.92 -4.63
CA TRP A 241 -5.78 -2.95 -4.17
C TRP A 241 -5.55 -4.27 -4.90
N ASP A 242 -6.19 -5.31 -4.42
CA ASP A 242 -6.53 -6.52 -5.18
C ASP A 242 -8.05 -6.74 -5.18
N ASP A 243 -8.53 -7.97 -5.08
CA ASP A 243 -9.96 -8.31 -5.14
C ASP A 243 -10.69 -8.02 -3.83
N HIS A 244 -10.15 -8.45 -2.69
CA HIS A 244 -10.83 -8.42 -1.40
C HIS A 244 -11.09 -7.01 -0.84
N GLU A 245 -10.53 -5.95 -1.44
CA GLU A 245 -11.01 -4.58 -1.24
C GLU A 245 -12.46 -4.37 -1.70
N VAL A 246 -12.99 -5.23 -2.55
CA VAL A 246 -14.38 -5.22 -3.05
C VAL A 246 -15.05 -6.57 -2.74
N GLU A 247 -14.61 -7.62 -3.41
CA GLU A 247 -15.17 -8.98 -3.40
C GLU A 247 -14.16 -9.94 -4.03
N ASN A 248 -13.98 -11.11 -3.43
CA ASN A 248 -13.10 -12.16 -3.89
C ASN A 248 -13.23 -12.37 -5.40
N ASN A 249 -12.08 -12.49 -6.08
CA ASN A 249 -11.97 -12.76 -7.51
C ASN A 249 -12.72 -11.80 -8.46
N TYR A 250 -13.16 -10.60 -8.08
CA TYR A 250 -13.91 -9.75 -9.04
C TYR A 250 -13.10 -9.38 -10.29
N ALA A 251 -13.76 -9.26 -11.45
CA ALA A 251 -13.13 -8.92 -12.72
C ALA A 251 -13.86 -7.77 -13.41
N ASP A 252 -13.25 -6.57 -13.39
CA ASP A 252 -13.90 -5.33 -13.82
C ASP A 252 -15.30 -5.18 -13.20
N GLY A 253 -16.37 -5.34 -13.97
CA GLY A 253 -17.76 -5.23 -13.53
C GLY A 253 -18.43 -6.56 -13.21
N THR A 254 -17.67 -7.65 -13.18
CA THR A 254 -18.15 -9.01 -12.94
C THR A 254 -17.82 -9.45 -11.51
N SER A 255 -18.87 -9.87 -10.79
CA SER A 255 -18.81 -10.50 -9.47
C SER A 255 -18.44 -11.99 -9.60
N GLU A 256 -17.80 -12.56 -8.58
CA GLU A 256 -17.67 -14.03 -8.51
C GLU A 256 -19.02 -14.72 -8.23
N ASP A 257 -19.95 -14.03 -7.58
CA ASP A 257 -21.30 -14.51 -7.36
C ASP A 257 -22.14 -14.27 -8.61
N ALA A 258 -22.36 -15.34 -9.38
CA ALA A 258 -23.18 -15.31 -10.59
C ALA A 258 -24.64 -14.87 -10.34
N ALA A 259 -25.12 -14.85 -9.08
CA ALA A 259 -26.42 -14.29 -8.74
C ALA A 259 -26.42 -12.75 -8.68
N GLN A 260 -25.26 -12.11 -8.54
CA GLN A 260 -25.13 -10.67 -8.50
C GLN A 260 -25.08 -10.11 -9.93
N SER A 261 -26.00 -9.18 -10.23
CA SER A 261 -25.99 -8.53 -11.53
C SER A 261 -24.76 -7.61 -11.69
N PRO A 262 -24.21 -7.41 -12.90
CA PRO A 262 -23.13 -6.45 -13.11
C PRO A 262 -23.48 -5.02 -12.66
N GLU A 263 -24.75 -4.62 -12.74
CA GLU A 263 -25.19 -3.31 -12.26
C GLU A 263 -25.08 -3.20 -10.73
N ASP A 264 -25.52 -4.23 -10.00
CA ASP A 264 -25.43 -4.26 -8.54
C ASP A 264 -23.98 -4.36 -8.08
N PHE A 265 -23.16 -5.15 -8.77
CA PHE A 265 -21.73 -5.24 -8.49
C PHE A 265 -21.02 -3.90 -8.70
N LEU A 266 -21.32 -3.17 -9.79
CA LEU A 266 -20.74 -1.84 -10.00
C LEU A 266 -21.18 -0.85 -8.91
N ARG A 267 -22.39 -0.97 -8.34
CA ARG A 267 -22.79 -0.17 -7.17
C ARG A 267 -21.97 -0.52 -5.93
N ARG A 268 -21.71 -1.81 -5.68
CA ARG A 268 -20.83 -2.30 -4.62
C ARG A 268 -19.39 -1.79 -4.81
N ARG A 269 -18.82 -1.92 -6.02
CA ARG A 269 -17.49 -1.42 -6.38
C ARG A 269 -17.36 0.09 -6.15
N ALA A 270 -18.38 0.87 -6.50
CA ALA A 270 -18.37 2.32 -6.28
C ALA A 270 -18.21 2.70 -4.80
N VAL A 271 -18.95 2.03 -3.90
CA VAL A 271 -18.85 2.31 -2.46
C VAL A 271 -17.57 1.74 -1.84
N ALA A 272 -17.09 0.60 -2.35
CA ALA A 272 -15.80 0.02 -1.95
C ALA A 272 -14.63 0.94 -2.31
N TYR A 273 -14.57 1.43 -3.54
CA TYR A 273 -13.53 2.36 -4.00
C TYR A 273 -13.59 3.70 -3.26
N GLN A 274 -14.79 4.20 -2.96
CA GLN A 274 -14.95 5.37 -2.09
C GLN A 274 -14.34 5.12 -0.71
N ALA A 275 -14.70 4.02 -0.05
CA ALA A 275 -14.14 3.70 1.26
C ALA A 275 -12.62 3.50 1.20
N TYR A 276 -12.08 2.88 0.14
CA TYR A 276 -10.65 2.72 -0.05
C TYR A 276 -9.93 4.08 -0.15
N TYR A 277 -10.42 5.00 -1.00
CA TYR A 277 -9.86 6.36 -1.08
C TYR A 277 -9.90 7.07 0.28
N GLU A 278 -11.01 6.96 1.02
CA GLU A 278 -11.17 7.56 2.34
C GLU A 278 -10.15 7.05 3.38
N HIS A 279 -9.59 5.85 3.19
CA HIS A 279 -8.70 5.19 4.16
C HIS A 279 -7.23 5.06 3.74
N MET A 280 -6.90 5.53 2.53
CA MET A 280 -5.57 5.43 1.95
C MET A 280 -4.94 6.80 1.68
N PRO A 281 -3.60 6.95 1.83
CA PRO A 281 -2.89 8.19 1.57
C PRO A 281 -2.66 8.43 0.08
N LEU A 282 -3.75 8.57 -0.68
CA LEU A 282 -3.75 8.75 -2.13
C LEU A 282 -3.91 10.22 -2.54
N ARG A 283 -3.40 10.55 -3.72
CA ARG A 283 -3.59 11.88 -4.32
C ARG A 283 -5.02 12.06 -4.84
N ARG A 284 -5.42 13.31 -5.04
CA ARG A 284 -6.74 13.70 -5.56
C ARG A 284 -7.06 13.17 -6.96
N ILE A 285 -6.04 12.80 -7.74
CA ILE A 285 -6.20 12.11 -9.03
C ILE A 285 -6.96 10.78 -8.84
N SER A 286 -6.85 10.17 -7.67
CA SER A 286 -7.49 8.91 -7.32
C SER A 286 -8.83 9.11 -6.59
N ILE A 287 -9.43 10.31 -6.61
CA ILE A 287 -10.81 10.45 -6.15
C ILE A 287 -11.71 9.62 -7.08
N PRO A 288 -12.53 8.69 -6.56
CA PRO A 288 -13.40 7.86 -7.38
C PRO A 288 -14.55 8.66 -8.00
N HIS A 289 -14.97 8.22 -9.18
CA HIS A 289 -16.15 8.69 -9.89
C HIS A 289 -17.10 7.52 -10.12
N GLY A 290 -18.01 7.30 -9.17
CA GLY A 290 -18.85 6.09 -9.18
C GLY A 290 -17.97 4.83 -9.07
N PRO A 291 -18.13 3.84 -9.95
CA PRO A 291 -17.34 2.60 -9.91
C PRO A 291 -15.92 2.75 -10.49
N ASP A 292 -15.51 3.94 -10.94
CA ASP A 292 -14.23 4.13 -11.60
C ASP A 292 -13.25 4.95 -10.75
N MET A 293 -12.01 4.47 -10.61
CA MET A 293 -11.00 5.19 -9.85
C MET A 293 -9.59 4.96 -10.42
N ARG A 294 -8.86 6.04 -10.67
CA ARG A 294 -7.51 5.94 -11.23
C ARG A 294 -6.51 5.58 -10.13
N LEU A 295 -6.14 4.30 -10.02
CA LEU A 295 -5.14 3.84 -9.05
C LEU A 295 -3.75 3.61 -9.63
N TYR A 296 -3.64 3.04 -10.84
CA TYR A 296 -2.33 2.77 -11.44
C TYR A 296 -1.55 4.04 -11.77
N ARG A 297 -0.28 4.09 -11.34
CA ARG A 297 0.57 5.29 -11.36
C ARG A 297 2.06 4.97 -11.27
N ARG A 298 2.91 6.00 -11.46
CA ARG A 298 4.36 5.88 -11.38
C ARG A 298 4.95 6.69 -10.24
N LEU A 299 5.93 6.11 -9.55
CA LEU A 299 6.80 6.80 -8.60
C LEU A 299 8.26 6.62 -9.05
N ARG A 300 9.01 7.72 -9.10
CA ARG A 300 10.42 7.72 -9.55
C ARG A 300 11.35 8.09 -8.42
N TYR A 301 12.38 7.26 -8.23
CA TYR A 301 13.41 7.46 -7.23
C TYR A 301 14.74 7.77 -7.91
N GLY A 302 14.85 9.00 -8.40
CA GLY A 302 16.00 9.47 -9.18
C GLY A 302 16.21 8.64 -10.44
N ASN A 303 17.47 8.38 -10.77
CA ASN A 303 17.89 7.47 -11.84
C ASN A 303 17.98 5.99 -11.40
N LEU A 304 17.61 5.65 -10.16
CA LEU A 304 17.81 4.31 -9.62
C LEU A 304 16.61 3.39 -9.90
N ALA A 305 15.41 3.80 -9.53
CA ALA A 305 14.21 2.98 -9.68
C ALA A 305 12.99 3.77 -10.18
N GLU A 306 12.22 3.15 -11.07
CA GLU A 306 10.87 3.57 -11.42
C GLU A 306 9.88 2.47 -10.99
N PHE A 307 8.98 2.81 -10.08
CA PHE A 307 7.88 1.95 -9.66
C PHE A 307 6.67 2.19 -10.55
N ASN A 308 6.25 1.17 -11.27
CA ASN A 308 5.00 1.09 -12.00
C ASN A 308 4.00 0.34 -11.12
N ILE A 309 3.16 1.09 -10.40
CA ILE A 309 2.12 0.52 -9.53
C ILE A 309 0.92 0.19 -10.41
N LEU A 310 0.55 -1.09 -10.48
CA LEU A 310 -0.48 -1.62 -11.36
C LEU A 310 -1.82 -1.83 -10.63
N ASP A 311 -2.83 -2.13 -11.43
CA ASP A 311 -4.22 -2.36 -11.08
C ASP A 311 -4.66 -3.53 -11.97
N GLY A 312 -4.61 -4.73 -11.40
CA GLY A 312 -4.93 -5.99 -12.08
C GLY A 312 -6.39 -6.40 -11.96
N ARG A 313 -7.27 -5.54 -11.41
CA ARG A 313 -8.67 -5.91 -11.14
C ARG A 313 -9.69 -5.05 -11.88
N GLN A 314 -9.53 -3.72 -11.90
CA GLN A 314 -10.57 -2.83 -12.45
C GLN A 314 -10.75 -2.99 -13.97
N TYR A 315 -9.74 -3.47 -14.70
CA TYR A 315 -9.74 -3.47 -16.18
C TYR A 315 -9.56 -4.85 -16.81
N ARG A 316 -9.57 -5.92 -16.00
CA ARG A 316 -9.33 -7.28 -16.49
C ARG A 316 -10.58 -7.86 -17.13
N SER A 317 -10.38 -8.73 -18.12
CA SER A 317 -11.45 -9.62 -18.60
C SER A 317 -11.81 -10.62 -17.51
N ASP A 318 -13.04 -11.13 -17.55
CA ASP A 318 -13.50 -12.21 -16.67
C ASP A 318 -12.59 -13.45 -16.75
N GLN A 319 -12.50 -14.17 -15.63
CA GLN A 319 -11.82 -15.44 -15.55
C GLN A 319 -12.60 -16.48 -16.36
N VAL A 320 -11.87 -17.38 -16.98
CA VAL A 320 -12.46 -18.51 -17.72
C VAL A 320 -11.61 -19.73 -17.42
N PRO A 321 -12.17 -20.95 -17.59
CA PRO A 321 -11.39 -22.16 -17.42
C PRO A 321 -10.07 -22.12 -18.21
N THR A 322 -9.00 -22.55 -17.56
CA THR A 322 -7.64 -22.59 -18.14
C THR A 322 -7.62 -23.39 -19.44
N GLY A 323 -6.94 -22.87 -20.46
CA GLY A 323 -6.90 -23.44 -21.82
C GLY A 323 -7.76 -22.69 -22.84
N SER A 324 -8.57 -21.71 -22.40
CA SER A 324 -9.20 -20.74 -23.29
C SER A 324 -8.20 -19.63 -23.67
N ASP A 325 -7.64 -19.72 -24.87
CA ASP A 325 -6.60 -18.83 -25.38
C ASP A 325 -7.16 -17.72 -26.28
N ASP A 326 -8.22 -17.03 -25.82
CA ASP A 326 -8.74 -15.87 -26.54
C ASP A 326 -7.71 -14.72 -26.46
N PRO A 327 -7.09 -14.33 -27.59
CA PRO A 327 -6.04 -13.32 -27.60
C PRO A 327 -6.56 -11.91 -27.24
N SER A 328 -7.87 -11.68 -27.27
CA SER A 328 -8.48 -10.40 -26.91
C SER A 328 -8.59 -10.17 -25.40
N ARG A 329 -8.46 -11.24 -24.59
CA ARG A 329 -8.51 -11.13 -23.13
C ARG A 329 -7.33 -10.32 -22.59
N THR A 330 -7.58 -9.60 -21.51
CA THR A 330 -6.61 -8.67 -20.93
C THR A 330 -6.61 -8.72 -19.40
N MET A 331 -5.45 -8.52 -18.79
CA MET A 331 -5.29 -8.36 -17.34
C MET A 331 -5.34 -6.88 -16.92
N LEU A 332 -4.81 -5.98 -17.75
CA LEU A 332 -4.63 -4.57 -17.40
C LEU A 332 -5.56 -3.64 -18.20
N GLY A 333 -6.26 -4.15 -19.21
CA GLY A 333 -6.88 -3.31 -20.23
C GLY A 333 -5.86 -2.63 -21.15
N ASN A 334 -6.31 -2.23 -22.34
CA ASN A 334 -5.42 -1.70 -23.38
C ASN A 334 -4.69 -0.41 -22.96
N ALA A 335 -5.36 0.46 -22.21
CA ALA A 335 -4.80 1.75 -21.81
C ALA A 335 -3.63 1.61 -20.83
N GLN A 336 -3.76 0.73 -19.84
CA GLN A 336 -2.72 0.49 -18.84
C GLN A 336 -1.58 -0.37 -19.39
N GLU A 337 -1.87 -1.39 -20.19
CA GLU A 337 -0.83 -2.20 -20.86
C GLU A 337 0.07 -1.31 -21.74
N LYS A 338 -0.55 -0.45 -22.58
CA LYS A 338 0.19 0.54 -23.38
C LYS A 338 0.97 1.52 -22.51
N TRP A 339 0.32 2.08 -21.48
CA TRP A 339 0.97 3.00 -20.55
C TRP A 339 2.20 2.38 -19.90
N LEU A 340 2.12 1.10 -19.49
CA LEU A 340 3.19 0.35 -18.84
C LEU A 340 4.38 0.18 -19.78
N LEU A 341 4.14 -0.39 -20.96
CA LEU A 341 5.19 -0.68 -21.94
C LEU A 341 5.89 0.60 -22.43
N ASP A 342 5.12 1.65 -22.76
CA ASP A 342 5.69 2.92 -23.21
C ASP A 342 6.49 3.61 -22.10
N GLY A 343 6.04 3.50 -20.85
CA GLY A 343 6.75 4.05 -19.70
C GLY A 343 8.07 3.35 -19.44
N MET A 344 8.09 2.01 -19.43
CA MET A 344 9.32 1.25 -19.27
C MET A 344 10.32 1.53 -20.41
N SER A 345 9.83 1.69 -21.65
CA SER A 345 10.68 2.08 -22.79
C SER A 345 11.28 3.48 -22.63
N ALA A 346 10.53 4.42 -22.07
CA ALA A 346 10.98 5.79 -21.83
C ALA A 346 11.81 5.95 -20.54
N SER A 347 11.76 4.96 -19.65
CA SER A 347 12.43 4.99 -18.34
C SER A 347 13.94 5.01 -18.51
N ARG A 348 14.59 5.88 -17.73
CA ARG A 348 16.05 5.93 -17.58
C ARG A 348 16.50 5.40 -16.22
N ALA A 349 15.57 4.84 -15.44
CA ALA A 349 15.89 4.24 -14.16
C ALA A 349 16.71 2.97 -14.37
N ARG A 350 17.60 2.65 -13.43
CA ARG A 350 18.35 1.39 -13.47
C ARG A 350 17.42 0.19 -13.34
N TRP A 351 16.39 0.30 -12.52
CA TRP A 351 15.41 -0.76 -12.24
C TRP A 351 14.00 -0.29 -12.59
N ASN A 352 13.27 -1.11 -13.36
CA ASN A 352 11.84 -0.92 -13.57
C ASN A 352 11.10 -1.94 -12.69
N VAL A 353 10.48 -1.43 -11.62
CA VAL A 353 9.75 -2.24 -10.66
C VAL A 353 8.28 -2.26 -11.06
N LEU A 354 7.68 -3.44 -11.18
CA LEU A 354 6.26 -3.64 -11.39
C LEU A 354 5.66 -4.09 -10.06
N GLY A 355 4.89 -3.21 -9.42
CA GLY A 355 4.07 -3.60 -8.27
C GLY A 355 2.72 -4.07 -8.78
N ASN A 356 2.47 -5.38 -8.71
CA ASN A 356 1.25 -6.02 -9.19
C ASN A 356 0.64 -6.88 -8.08
N GLN A 357 -0.64 -7.22 -8.23
CA GLN A 357 -1.43 -8.03 -7.32
C GLN A 357 -1.01 -9.50 -7.39
N THR A 358 -1.27 -10.14 -8.52
CA THR A 358 -1.20 -11.59 -8.71
C THR A 358 0.09 -12.04 -9.43
N VAL A 359 0.43 -13.32 -9.24
CA VAL A 359 1.64 -13.95 -9.81
C VAL A 359 1.67 -13.86 -11.34
N ILE A 360 2.79 -13.40 -11.90
CA ILE A 360 3.01 -13.28 -13.35
C ILE A 360 3.58 -14.57 -13.94
N ALA A 361 4.54 -15.19 -13.26
CA ALA A 361 5.16 -16.44 -13.68
C ALA A 361 4.11 -17.52 -13.94
N GLU A 362 4.39 -18.42 -14.88
CA GLU A 362 3.61 -19.65 -14.97
C GLU A 362 3.76 -20.42 -13.66
N ALA A 363 2.63 -20.80 -13.04
CA ALA A 363 2.58 -21.43 -11.73
C ALA A 363 1.81 -22.75 -11.82
N ASP A 364 2.41 -23.73 -12.48
CA ASP A 364 1.84 -25.06 -12.64
C ASP A 364 1.85 -25.85 -11.32
N ARG A 365 0.77 -26.59 -11.06
CA ARG A 365 0.61 -27.47 -9.90
C ARG A 365 0.58 -28.96 -10.27
N ASP A 366 0.67 -29.31 -11.56
CA ASP A 366 0.77 -30.69 -12.01
C ASP A 366 2.23 -31.07 -12.26
N PRO A 367 2.83 -32.01 -11.51
CA PRO A 367 4.19 -32.49 -11.79
C PRO A 367 4.23 -33.51 -12.95
N GLY A 368 3.09 -33.88 -13.50
CA GLY A 368 2.94 -34.76 -14.65
C GLY A 368 3.09 -34.04 -16.01
N PRO A 369 2.68 -34.69 -17.11
CA PRO A 369 2.75 -34.11 -18.46
C PRO A 369 1.63 -33.08 -18.75
N GLY A 370 0.65 -32.92 -17.86
CA GLY A 370 -0.39 -31.91 -17.94
C GLY A 370 0.05 -30.58 -17.34
N LYS A 371 -0.84 -29.59 -17.35
CA LYS A 371 -0.70 -28.35 -16.57
C LYS A 371 -1.96 -28.09 -15.79
N THR A 372 -1.83 -27.77 -14.50
CA THR A 372 -2.91 -27.29 -13.62
C THR A 372 -2.63 -25.87 -13.18
N LEU A 373 -3.14 -24.91 -13.95
CA LEU A 373 -2.92 -23.48 -13.76
C LEU A 373 -4.07 -22.83 -12.96
N SER A 374 -3.84 -21.63 -12.45
CA SER A 374 -4.90 -20.75 -11.93
C SER A 374 -5.52 -19.96 -13.10
N ASP A 375 -6.81 -19.73 -13.03
CA ASP A 375 -7.58 -18.86 -13.94
C ASP A 375 -7.59 -17.38 -13.50
N ASP A 376 -7.32 -17.09 -12.22
CA ASP A 376 -7.33 -15.75 -11.66
C ASP A 376 -6.02 -14.96 -11.90
N ASN A 377 -4.87 -15.61 -11.75
CA ASN A 377 -3.58 -14.95 -11.95
C ASN A 377 -3.18 -14.91 -13.45
N TRP A 378 -1.99 -14.39 -13.77
CA TRP A 378 -1.57 -14.22 -15.18
C TRP A 378 -1.47 -15.53 -15.97
N SER A 379 -1.46 -16.69 -15.32
CA SER A 379 -1.55 -18.00 -15.99
C SER A 379 -2.93 -18.25 -16.61
N GLY A 380 -3.97 -17.59 -16.11
CA GLY A 380 -5.31 -17.54 -16.70
C GLY A 380 -5.43 -16.55 -17.86
N TYR A 381 -4.39 -15.74 -18.12
CA TYR A 381 -4.35 -14.71 -19.17
C TYR A 381 -3.07 -14.86 -20.02
N PRO A 382 -2.80 -16.05 -20.61
CA PRO A 382 -1.53 -16.34 -21.27
C PRO A 382 -1.22 -15.38 -22.43
N ALA A 383 -2.21 -15.02 -23.25
CA ALA A 383 -2.02 -14.05 -24.33
C ALA A 383 -1.65 -12.65 -23.81
N ALA A 384 -2.23 -12.19 -22.70
CA ALA A 384 -1.89 -10.90 -22.09
C ALA A 384 -0.47 -10.93 -21.50
N ARG A 385 -0.10 -12.03 -20.84
CA ARG A 385 1.27 -12.25 -20.34
C ARG A 385 2.29 -12.24 -21.49
N GLN A 386 1.98 -12.92 -22.60
CA GLN A 386 2.86 -12.97 -23.75
C GLN A 386 3.04 -11.59 -24.38
N ARG A 387 1.97 -10.80 -24.55
CA ARG A 387 2.06 -9.40 -25.01
C ARG A 387 2.95 -8.53 -24.13
N LEU A 388 2.86 -8.69 -22.80
CA LEU A 388 3.74 -7.99 -21.86
C LEU A 388 5.21 -8.38 -22.10
N PHE A 389 5.51 -9.68 -22.16
CA PHE A 389 6.88 -10.17 -22.31
C PHE A 389 7.49 -9.82 -23.68
N ASP A 390 6.73 -9.98 -24.75
CA ASP A 390 7.16 -9.58 -26.09
C ASP A 390 7.36 -8.06 -26.16
N GLY A 391 6.44 -7.28 -25.57
CA GLY A 391 6.57 -5.83 -25.50
C GLY A 391 7.82 -5.36 -24.75
N VAL A 392 8.21 -6.05 -23.67
CA VAL A 392 9.45 -5.84 -22.91
C VAL A 392 10.68 -6.13 -23.79
N VAL A 393 10.67 -7.23 -24.52
CA VAL A 393 11.77 -7.64 -25.41
C VAL A 393 11.92 -6.67 -26.60
N GLU A 394 10.82 -6.33 -27.27
CA GLU A 394 10.78 -5.37 -28.38
C GLU A 394 11.34 -4.00 -27.99
N ARG A 395 11.01 -3.53 -26.79
CA ARG A 395 11.45 -2.25 -26.24
C ARG A 395 12.83 -2.31 -25.57
N ARG A 396 13.47 -3.48 -25.55
CA ARG A 396 14.78 -3.72 -24.92
C ARG A 396 14.84 -3.29 -23.45
N VAL A 397 13.77 -3.58 -22.70
CA VAL A 397 13.75 -3.38 -21.25
C VAL A 397 14.53 -4.52 -20.60
N GLU A 398 15.68 -4.22 -20.00
CA GLU A 398 16.62 -5.24 -19.50
C GLU A 398 16.50 -5.56 -18.00
N ASN A 399 15.93 -4.66 -17.20
CA ASN A 399 15.94 -4.73 -15.74
C ASN A 399 14.52 -4.64 -15.16
N MET A 400 13.63 -5.52 -15.64
CA MET A 400 12.29 -5.66 -15.10
C MET A 400 12.31 -6.54 -13.84
N VAL A 401 11.85 -5.99 -12.73
CA VAL A 401 11.64 -6.71 -11.47
C VAL A 401 10.17 -6.61 -11.11
N VAL A 402 9.53 -7.74 -10.86
CA VAL A 402 8.11 -7.81 -10.47
C VAL A 402 8.02 -8.14 -8.99
N VAL A 403 7.18 -7.42 -8.25
CA VAL A 403 6.81 -7.74 -6.86
C VAL A 403 5.31 -7.99 -6.80
N THR A 404 4.91 -9.12 -6.20
CA THR A 404 3.52 -9.62 -6.19
C THR A 404 3.05 -10.06 -4.80
N GLY A 405 1.74 -10.22 -4.63
CA GLY A 405 1.04 -10.68 -3.43
C GLY A 405 0.03 -11.80 -3.76
N ASP A 406 -1.20 -11.70 -3.26
CA ASP A 406 -2.34 -12.64 -3.50
C ASP A 406 -2.15 -14.07 -2.95
N ALA A 407 -1.13 -14.79 -3.40
CA ALA A 407 -1.03 -16.25 -3.20
C ALA A 407 -0.69 -16.73 -1.78
N HIS A 408 -0.56 -15.83 -0.78
CA HIS A 408 -0.31 -16.15 0.63
C HIS A 408 0.96 -16.99 0.91
N CYS A 409 1.94 -16.95 0.01
CA CYS A 409 3.25 -17.58 0.16
C CYS A 409 4.33 -16.71 -0.46
N SER A 410 5.58 -17.03 -0.19
CA SER A 410 6.75 -16.44 -0.83
C SER A 410 7.21 -17.32 -1.98
N MET A 411 7.57 -16.71 -3.11
CA MET A 411 8.18 -17.41 -4.25
C MET A 411 9.16 -16.49 -4.99
N VAL A 412 10.20 -17.09 -5.56
CA VAL A 412 11.12 -16.42 -6.51
C VAL A 412 11.06 -17.15 -7.84
N ALA A 413 10.79 -16.43 -8.93
CA ALA A 413 10.76 -17.00 -10.28
C ALA A 413 11.57 -16.16 -11.27
N GLU A 414 12.29 -16.85 -12.15
CA GLU A 414 12.80 -16.23 -13.37
C GLU A 414 11.69 -16.18 -14.42
N LEU A 415 11.41 -15.00 -14.97
CA LEU A 415 10.37 -14.84 -15.99
C LEU A 415 10.96 -15.21 -17.35
N LYS A 416 10.61 -16.39 -17.87
CA LYS A 416 11.03 -16.84 -19.21
C LYS A 416 10.08 -16.26 -20.26
N GLN A 417 10.61 -15.81 -21.40
CA GLN A 417 9.78 -15.34 -22.51
C GLN A 417 8.86 -16.45 -23.04
N ASN A 418 9.34 -17.70 -22.96
CA ASN A 418 8.55 -18.91 -23.18
C ASN A 418 8.82 -19.88 -22.01
N PHE A 419 7.81 -20.21 -21.22
CA PHE A 419 7.96 -21.12 -20.07
C PHE A 419 8.10 -22.60 -20.48
N ASP A 420 7.68 -22.97 -21.68
CA ASP A 420 7.86 -24.34 -22.22
C ASP A 420 9.30 -24.63 -22.67
N ASP A 421 10.13 -23.59 -22.79
CA ASP A 421 11.54 -23.71 -23.16
C ASP A 421 12.42 -23.06 -22.09
N GLN A 422 13.08 -23.87 -21.26
CA GLN A 422 13.95 -23.38 -20.20
C GLN A 422 15.20 -22.64 -20.70
N SER A 423 15.56 -22.84 -21.97
CA SER A 423 16.64 -22.09 -22.64
C SER A 423 16.17 -20.73 -23.17
N SER A 424 14.86 -20.48 -23.16
CA SER A 424 14.27 -19.21 -23.56
C SER A 424 14.80 -18.05 -22.73
N ARG A 425 14.82 -16.88 -23.36
CA ARG A 425 15.31 -15.64 -22.77
C ARG A 425 14.59 -15.35 -21.45
N THR A 426 15.35 -15.06 -20.40
CA THR A 426 14.79 -14.47 -19.19
C THR A 426 14.54 -12.98 -19.41
N VAL A 427 13.29 -12.54 -19.22
CA VAL A 427 12.84 -11.14 -19.43
C VAL A 427 12.79 -10.34 -18.12
N GLY A 428 12.89 -11.01 -16.98
CA GLY A 428 12.92 -10.40 -15.66
C GLY A 428 12.89 -11.44 -14.54
N VAL A 429 12.64 -10.97 -13.33
CA VAL A 429 12.50 -11.79 -12.12
C VAL A 429 11.26 -11.35 -11.37
N GLU A 430 10.59 -12.31 -10.74
CA GLU A 430 9.44 -12.08 -9.87
C GLU A 430 9.75 -12.49 -8.45
N PHE A 431 9.43 -11.58 -7.52
CA PHE A 431 9.44 -11.80 -6.09
C PHE A 431 8.00 -11.74 -5.58
N LEU A 432 7.39 -12.90 -5.41
CA LEU A 432 6.10 -13.03 -4.74
C LEU A 432 6.32 -12.92 -3.23
N GLY A 433 5.63 -12.00 -2.60
CA GLY A 433 5.58 -11.82 -1.16
C GLY A 433 4.47 -12.64 -0.52
N THR A 434 4.77 -13.19 0.66
CA THR A 434 3.77 -13.84 1.50
C THR A 434 2.76 -12.83 2.04
N SER A 435 1.72 -13.37 2.67
CA SER A 435 0.72 -12.61 3.41
C SER A 435 1.25 -12.10 4.76
N ILE A 436 0.73 -10.96 5.19
CA ILE A 436 0.88 -10.46 6.56
C ILE A 436 0.25 -11.44 7.56
N THR A 437 -0.96 -11.94 7.27
CA THR A 437 -1.67 -12.89 8.16
C THR A 437 -2.55 -13.90 7.42
N SER A 438 -3.02 -13.63 6.21
CA SER A 438 -3.91 -14.53 5.49
C SER A 438 -3.33 -15.93 5.35
N GLY A 439 -4.11 -16.97 5.68
CA GLY A 439 -3.63 -18.35 5.75
C GLY A 439 -3.10 -18.81 7.11
N GLY A 440 -3.10 -17.95 8.15
CA GLY A 440 -2.72 -18.32 9.51
C GLY A 440 -1.21 -18.53 9.67
N ASP A 441 -0.77 -19.39 10.60
CA ASP A 441 0.66 -19.56 10.92
C ASP A 441 1.51 -20.06 9.74
N GLY A 442 0.92 -20.93 8.91
CA GLY A 442 1.60 -21.49 7.75
C GLY A 442 2.66 -22.52 8.06
N ALA A 443 3.58 -22.72 7.12
CA ALA A 443 4.63 -23.71 7.21
C ALA A 443 5.86 -23.31 6.37
N ASP A 444 7.02 -23.91 6.65
CA ASP A 444 8.21 -23.64 5.85
C ASP A 444 8.05 -24.15 4.40
N MET A 445 7.41 -25.31 4.26
CA MET A 445 7.04 -25.97 3.00
C MET A 445 5.68 -26.63 3.19
N ASP A 446 4.82 -26.58 2.18
CA ASP A 446 3.52 -27.26 2.14
C ASP A 446 3.37 -28.06 0.82
N GLY A 447 2.20 -28.66 0.60
CA GLY A 447 1.92 -29.44 -0.62
C GLY A 447 2.06 -28.61 -1.89
N ARG A 448 1.52 -27.38 -1.88
CA ARG A 448 1.60 -26.45 -3.02
C ARG A 448 3.05 -26.09 -3.35
N GLY A 449 3.89 -25.83 -2.35
CA GLY A 449 5.30 -25.53 -2.56
C GLY A 449 6.07 -26.71 -3.16
N THR A 450 5.72 -27.93 -2.76
CA THR A 450 6.30 -29.16 -3.32
C THR A 450 5.94 -29.32 -4.79
N GLU A 451 4.66 -29.10 -5.14
CA GLU A 451 4.16 -29.13 -6.52
C GLU A 451 4.81 -28.04 -7.37
N TRP A 452 4.78 -26.79 -6.90
CA TRP A 452 5.34 -25.65 -7.63
C TRP A 452 6.81 -25.82 -7.97
N LEU A 453 7.64 -26.23 -7.00
CA LEU A 453 9.07 -26.42 -7.24
C LEU A 453 9.37 -27.63 -8.15
N ALA A 454 8.50 -28.65 -8.16
CA ALA A 454 8.64 -29.80 -9.04
C ALA A 454 8.21 -29.51 -10.49
N SER A 455 7.12 -28.76 -10.66
CA SER A 455 6.52 -28.47 -11.98
C SER A 455 7.16 -27.29 -12.70
N ASN A 456 7.79 -26.36 -11.98
CA ASN A 456 8.23 -25.08 -12.52
C ASN A 456 9.74 -24.88 -12.34
N PRO A 457 10.60 -25.33 -13.28
CA PRO A 457 12.05 -25.20 -13.15
C PRO A 457 12.54 -23.75 -13.06
N HIS A 458 11.74 -22.77 -13.47
CA HIS A 458 12.00 -21.34 -13.32
C HIS A 458 11.76 -20.82 -11.89
N MET A 459 11.00 -21.52 -11.04
CA MET A 459 10.83 -21.19 -9.63
C MET A 459 12.02 -21.68 -8.80
N LYS A 460 12.62 -20.78 -8.03
CA LYS A 460 13.87 -21.00 -7.28
C LYS A 460 13.67 -21.07 -5.77
N PHE A 461 12.49 -20.68 -5.29
CA PHE A 461 12.20 -20.60 -3.87
C PHE A 461 10.70 -20.73 -3.60
N TYR A 462 10.38 -21.32 -2.45
CA TYR A 462 9.05 -21.31 -1.86
C TYR A 462 9.14 -21.20 -0.34
N ASN A 463 8.21 -20.46 0.26
CA ASN A 463 7.97 -20.51 1.70
C ASN A 463 6.53 -20.11 2.03
N ALA A 464 5.87 -20.83 2.93
CA ALA A 464 4.47 -20.56 3.29
C ALA A 464 4.33 -20.06 4.74
N LYS A 465 5.32 -19.34 5.30
CA LYS A 465 5.17 -18.58 6.55
C LYS A 465 4.70 -17.15 6.25
N ARG A 466 4.18 -16.47 7.27
CA ARG A 466 3.72 -15.07 7.16
C ARG A 466 4.87 -14.09 7.33
N GLY A 467 4.66 -12.85 6.90
CA GLY A 467 5.67 -11.79 7.05
C GLY A 467 5.59 -10.72 5.97
N TYR A 468 6.75 -10.24 5.54
CA TYR A 468 6.90 -9.22 4.50
C TYR A 468 8.21 -9.42 3.74
N VAL A 469 8.40 -8.65 2.68
CA VAL A 469 9.63 -8.68 1.90
C VAL A 469 10.33 -7.33 1.97
N ARG A 470 11.64 -7.36 2.21
CA ARG A 470 12.50 -6.17 2.21
C ARG A 470 13.42 -6.20 0.99
N CYS A 471 13.44 -5.12 0.23
CA CYS A 471 14.30 -4.96 -0.94
C CYS A 471 15.30 -3.82 -0.73
N GLN A 472 16.57 -4.08 -1.01
CA GLN A 472 17.66 -3.12 -0.95
C GLN A 472 18.40 -3.12 -2.27
N LEU A 473 18.52 -1.96 -2.91
CA LEU A 473 19.09 -1.88 -4.26
C LEU A 473 19.98 -0.67 -4.45
N ASP A 474 20.96 -0.83 -5.33
CA ASP A 474 21.83 0.21 -5.86
C ASP A 474 21.99 0.04 -7.40
N HIS A 475 22.92 0.78 -8.01
CA HIS A 475 23.12 0.72 -9.47
C HIS A 475 23.67 -0.62 -9.99
N ARG A 476 24.25 -1.43 -9.11
CA ARG A 476 24.94 -2.69 -9.42
C ARG A 476 24.08 -3.90 -9.08
N GLN A 477 23.38 -3.87 -7.95
CA GLN A 477 22.67 -5.03 -7.43
C GLN A 477 21.35 -4.67 -6.77
N TRP A 478 20.45 -5.64 -6.78
CA TRP A 478 19.21 -5.66 -6.04
C TRP A 478 19.23 -6.87 -5.11
N ARG A 479 18.95 -6.67 -3.82
CA ARG A 479 18.82 -7.74 -2.81
C ARG A 479 17.38 -7.79 -2.30
N THR A 480 16.80 -8.98 -2.24
CA THR A 480 15.47 -9.26 -1.69
C THR A 480 15.60 -10.20 -0.50
N ASP A 481 15.12 -9.79 0.67
CA ASP A 481 15.08 -10.57 1.91
C ASP A 481 13.64 -10.93 2.27
N TYR A 482 13.37 -12.23 2.41
CA TYR A 482 12.07 -12.73 2.88
C TYR A 482 12.03 -12.74 4.40
N ARG A 483 11.33 -11.77 5.00
CA ARG A 483 11.26 -11.54 6.45
C ARG A 483 10.02 -12.24 6.98
N VAL A 484 10.19 -13.36 7.68
CA VAL A 484 9.07 -14.22 8.10
C VAL A 484 8.96 -14.34 9.61
N VAL A 485 7.75 -14.63 10.08
CA VAL A 485 7.45 -14.98 11.47
C VAL A 485 6.96 -16.43 11.56
N PRO A 486 7.24 -17.16 12.65
CA PRO A 486 6.84 -18.56 12.80
C PRO A 486 5.34 -18.77 13.05
N PHE A 487 4.64 -17.76 13.56
CA PHE A 487 3.21 -17.78 13.83
C PHE A 487 2.64 -16.35 13.81
N VAL A 488 1.33 -16.25 13.60
CA VAL A 488 0.53 -15.02 13.70
C VAL A 488 -0.72 -15.21 14.55
N THR A 489 -1.08 -16.44 14.92
CA THR A 489 -2.23 -16.72 15.79
C THR A 489 -2.01 -16.27 17.24
N GLU A 490 -0.76 -15.98 17.61
CA GLU A 490 -0.34 -15.40 18.88
C GLU A 490 0.47 -14.11 18.64
N GLN A 491 0.52 -13.23 19.64
CA GLN A 491 1.32 -12.00 19.58
C GLN A 491 2.80 -12.29 19.83
N GLY A 492 3.68 -11.42 19.32
CA GLY A 492 5.09 -11.39 19.72
C GLY A 492 6.01 -12.38 19.03
N ALA A 493 5.56 -12.98 17.92
CA ALA A 493 6.40 -13.83 17.08
C ALA A 493 7.68 -13.08 16.63
N PRO A 494 8.88 -13.68 16.77
CA PRO A 494 10.12 -13.07 16.29
C PRO A 494 10.20 -13.11 14.76
N VAL A 495 10.81 -12.10 14.15
CA VAL A 495 11.09 -12.08 12.71
C VAL A 495 12.48 -12.64 12.40
N SER A 496 12.63 -13.38 11.30
CA SER A 496 13.93 -13.78 10.75
C SER A 496 13.96 -13.62 9.23
N THR A 497 15.16 -13.52 8.66
CA THR A 497 15.31 -13.62 7.20
C THR A 497 15.33 -15.10 6.83
N ARG A 498 14.31 -15.57 6.11
CA ARG A 498 14.23 -16.96 5.68
C ARG A 498 15.15 -17.25 4.50
N ALA A 499 15.28 -16.31 3.58
CA ALA A 499 16.12 -16.41 2.40
C ALA A 499 16.45 -15.02 1.86
N SER A 500 17.61 -14.89 1.23
CA SER A 500 18.05 -13.68 0.54
C SER A 500 18.38 -14.01 -0.93
N PHE A 501 18.01 -13.13 -1.85
CA PHE A 501 18.25 -13.29 -3.29
C PHE A 501 18.84 -12.02 -3.86
N VAL A 502 19.78 -12.16 -4.80
CA VAL A 502 20.43 -11.03 -5.47
C VAL A 502 20.12 -11.04 -6.96
N VAL A 503 19.97 -9.85 -7.55
CA VAL A 503 19.86 -9.66 -8.99
C VAL A 503 20.91 -8.61 -9.36
N GLU A 504 21.89 -9.02 -10.15
CA GLU A 504 22.90 -8.17 -10.72
C GLU A 504 22.31 -7.38 -11.88
N SER A 505 22.61 -6.10 -11.93
CA SER A 505 21.98 -5.24 -12.91
C SER A 505 22.54 -5.46 -14.32
N GLY A 506 21.64 -5.61 -15.30
CA GLY A 506 21.96 -6.12 -16.64
C GLY A 506 21.88 -7.64 -16.76
N ARG A 507 21.54 -8.35 -15.67
CA ARG A 507 21.31 -9.81 -15.66
C ARG A 507 19.92 -10.09 -15.09
N PRO A 508 18.91 -10.36 -15.93
CA PRO A 508 17.51 -10.43 -15.48
C PRO A 508 17.18 -11.67 -14.61
N GLY A 509 18.05 -12.69 -14.56
CA GLY A 509 17.88 -13.86 -13.68
C GLY A 509 18.38 -13.63 -12.26
N VAL A 510 17.98 -14.49 -11.33
CA VAL A 510 18.38 -14.40 -9.92
C VAL A 510 19.74 -15.07 -9.70
N GLN A 511 20.59 -14.44 -8.89
CA GLN A 511 21.78 -15.04 -8.31
C GLN A 511 21.49 -15.31 -6.83
N VAL A 512 21.71 -16.54 -6.39
CA VAL A 512 21.51 -16.90 -4.99
C VAL A 512 22.75 -16.47 -4.21
N ASP A 513 22.55 -15.59 -3.21
CA ASP A 513 23.55 -15.36 -2.17
C ASP A 513 23.20 -16.27 -0.99
N THR A 514 23.77 -17.46 -0.95
CA THR A 514 23.72 -18.31 0.25
C THR A 514 24.72 -17.75 1.27
N ALA A 515 24.42 -16.60 1.84
CA ALA A 515 25.12 -16.04 2.99
C ALA A 515 24.10 -15.62 4.05
N GLU A 516 23.49 -16.61 4.71
CA GLU A 516 23.40 -16.66 6.17
C GLU A 516 22.95 -18.07 6.58
N ALA A 517 23.76 -18.68 7.44
CA ALA A 517 23.54 -19.97 8.10
C ALA A 517 22.81 -19.78 9.43
#